data_AF-A0A1G5IK40-F1
#
_entry.id   AF-A0A1G5IK40-F1
#
_cell.length_a   1.000
_cell.length_b   1.000
_cell.length_c   1.000
_cell.angle_alpha   90.00
_cell.angle_beta   90.00
_cell.angle_gamma   90.00
#
_symmetry.space_group_name_H-M   'P 1'
#
loop_
_entity.id
_entity.type
_entity.pdbx_description
1 polymer ?
#
loop_
_entity_poly.entity_id
_entity_poly.type
_entity_poly.pdbx_seq_one_letter_code
_entity_poly.pdbx_strand_id
1 'polypeptide(L)'
;IRKAENAGLLKQMSYGELMDDLSSAWRRADAPAEPSSADGFWVHTIQTAMEELEALGLSKPAPKPEPKKRGRKPKPKDQVEIKPKRPRGRPRKEANPSAGNL
;
A
#
# COMPACT_ATOMS: atom_id res chain seq x y z
N ILE A 1 1.85 24.68 -10.38
CA ILE A 1 2.22 23.56 -11.30
C ILE A 1 3.59 22.97 -10.97
N ARG A 2 4.70 23.71 -11.02
CA ARG A 2 6.06 23.18 -10.73
C ARG A 2 6.20 22.33 -9.45
N LYS A 3 5.50 22.69 -8.36
CA LYS A 3 5.49 21.89 -7.12
C LYS A 3 4.89 20.50 -7.33
N ALA A 4 3.77 20.40 -8.06
CA ALA A 4 3.10 19.14 -8.37
C ALA A 4 3.92 18.28 -9.35
N GLU A 5 4.63 18.92 -10.29
CA GLU A 5 5.59 18.24 -11.17
C GLU A 5 6.76 17.64 -10.39
N ASN A 6 7.35 18.44 -9.50
CA ASN A 6 8.46 18.00 -8.64
C ASN A 6 8.05 16.89 -7.67
N ALA A 7 6.81 16.94 -7.17
CA ALA A 7 6.22 15.88 -6.35
C ALA A 7 5.87 14.61 -7.17
N GLY A 8 5.94 14.67 -8.51
CA GLY A 8 5.63 13.55 -9.39
C GLY A 8 4.14 13.23 -9.51
N LEU A 9 3.25 14.05 -8.93
CA LEU A 9 1.80 13.84 -8.93
C LEU A 9 1.24 13.87 -10.36
N LEU A 10 1.75 14.77 -11.20
CA LEU A 10 1.29 14.91 -12.59
C LEU A 10 1.72 13.74 -13.51
N LYS A 11 2.48 12.76 -13.00
CA LYS A 11 2.76 11.51 -13.73
C LYS A 11 1.62 10.50 -13.61
N GLN A 12 0.80 10.61 -12.56
CA GLN A 12 -0.24 9.65 -12.23
C GLN A 12 -1.65 10.21 -12.49
N MET A 13 -1.86 11.50 -12.22
CA MET A 13 -3.15 12.18 -12.39
C MET A 13 -2.99 13.45 -13.22
N SER A 14 -4.08 13.90 -13.83
CA SER A 14 -4.12 15.20 -14.49
C SER A 14 -4.12 16.35 -13.47
N TYR A 15 -3.72 17.55 -13.90
CA TYR A 15 -3.82 18.73 -13.04
C TYR A 15 -5.27 19.04 -12.65
N GLY A 16 -6.25 18.70 -13.50
CA GLY A 16 -7.67 18.90 -13.21
C GLY A 16 -8.12 18.04 -12.04
N GLU A 17 -7.82 16.74 -12.07
CA GLU A 17 -8.12 15.80 -10.97
C GLU A 17 -7.45 16.23 -9.67
N LEU A 18 -6.16 16.58 -9.71
CA LEU A 18 -5.44 17.10 -8.55
C LEU A 18 -6.14 18.32 -7.93
N MET A 19 -6.62 19.26 -8.75
CA MET A 19 -7.28 20.45 -8.24
C MET A 19 -8.68 20.15 -7.68
N ASP A 20 -9.38 19.17 -8.26
CA ASP A 20 -10.68 18.71 -7.77
C ASP A 20 -10.53 18.06 -6.39
N ASP A 21 -9.55 17.15 -6.24
CA ASP A 21 -9.22 16.49 -4.98
C ASP A 21 -8.81 17.51 -3.91
N LEU A 22 -7.95 18.48 -4.23
CA LEU A 22 -7.56 19.55 -3.32
C LEU A 22 -8.73 20.49 -2.95
N SER A 23 -9.66 20.73 -3.88
CA SER A 23 -10.82 21.60 -3.62
C SER A 23 -11.82 20.98 -2.64
N SER A 24 -11.86 19.64 -2.60
CA SER A 24 -12.66 18.88 -1.64
C SER A 24 -12.10 18.94 -0.21
N ALA A 25 -10.84 19.35 -0.05
CA ALA A 25 -10.14 19.39 1.23
C ALA A 25 -10.16 20.80 1.84
N TRP A 26 -10.83 20.92 2.99
CA TRP A 26 -11.08 22.18 3.67
C TRP A 26 -10.92 22.01 5.18
N ARG A 27 -10.32 23.02 5.81
CA ARG A 27 -10.09 23.06 7.25
C ARG A 27 -11.19 23.83 7.95
N ARG A 28 -11.57 23.36 9.14
CA ARG A 28 -12.45 24.12 10.02
C ARG A 28 -11.74 25.39 10.53
N ALA A 29 -12.51 26.44 10.82
CA ALA A 29 -11.96 27.74 11.23
C ALA A 29 -11.33 27.73 12.64
N ASP A 30 -11.70 26.76 13.48
CA ASP A 30 -11.15 26.52 14.81
C ASP A 30 -9.83 25.72 14.77
N ALA A 31 -9.34 25.36 13.59
CA ALA A 31 -8.16 24.54 13.44
C ALA A 31 -6.85 25.27 13.80
N PRO A 32 -5.83 24.55 14.31
CA PRO A 32 -4.50 25.10 14.54
C PRO A 32 -3.87 25.65 13.26
N ALA A 33 -3.00 26.66 13.42
CA ALA A 33 -2.30 27.33 12.32
C ALA A 33 -1.35 26.41 11.56
N GLU A 34 -0.80 25.39 12.22
CA GLU A 34 0.01 24.37 11.56
C GLU A 34 -0.87 23.19 11.10
N PRO A 35 -1.11 23.03 9.80
CA PRO A 35 -1.92 21.94 9.28
C PRO A 35 -1.20 20.59 9.40
N SER A 36 -1.85 19.63 10.04
CA SER A 36 -1.38 18.24 10.13
C SER A 36 -2.43 17.31 9.56
N SER A 37 -2.02 16.26 8.85
CA SER A 37 -2.96 15.31 8.27
C SER A 37 -3.77 14.53 9.31
N ALA A 38 -3.28 14.46 10.55
CA ALA A 38 -3.88 13.70 11.64
C ALA A 38 -4.60 14.56 12.70
N ASP A 39 -4.72 15.87 12.49
CA ASP A 39 -5.27 16.78 13.51
C ASP A 39 -6.81 16.73 13.66
N GLY A 40 -7.50 16.06 12.74
CA GLY A 40 -8.96 15.87 12.81
C GLY A 40 -9.78 17.13 12.47
N PHE A 41 -9.15 18.20 12.00
CA PHE A 41 -9.84 19.44 11.59
C PHE A 41 -10.11 19.50 10.09
N TRP A 42 -9.80 18.43 9.37
CA TRP A 42 -10.10 18.27 7.96
C TRP A 42 -11.55 17.81 7.77
N VAL A 43 -12.26 18.47 6.87
CA VAL A 43 -13.64 18.14 6.51
C VAL A 43 -13.64 17.36 5.21
N HIS A 44 -14.31 16.20 5.20
CA HIS A 44 -14.55 15.35 4.03
C HIS A 44 -13.32 14.93 3.22
N THR A 45 -12.16 14.73 3.86
CA THR A 45 -10.95 14.34 3.12
C THR A 45 -10.89 12.85 2.83
N ILE A 46 -10.77 12.52 1.55
CA ILE A 46 -10.37 11.21 1.05
C ILE A 46 -8.87 11.03 1.33
N GLN A 47 -8.43 9.80 1.55
CA GLN A 47 -7.02 9.51 1.84
C GLN A 47 -6.06 10.03 0.74
N THR A 48 -6.47 9.97 -0.53
CA THR A 48 -5.71 10.44 -1.68
C THR A 48 -5.43 11.95 -1.61
N ALA A 49 -6.45 12.75 -1.33
CA ALA A 49 -6.30 14.21 -1.17
C ALA A 49 -5.33 14.57 -0.02
N MET A 50 -5.32 13.78 1.07
CA MET A 50 -4.36 13.97 2.16
C MET A 50 -2.93 13.65 1.73
N GLU A 51 -2.72 12.58 0.97
CA GLU A 51 -1.41 12.20 0.43
C GLU A 51 -0.87 13.26 -0.54
N GLU A 52 -1.74 13.86 -1.35
CA GLU A 52 -1.39 14.96 -2.27
C GLU A 52 -1.02 16.23 -1.51
N LEU A 53 -1.78 16.60 -0.47
CA LEU A 53 -1.45 17.72 0.41
C LEU A 53 -0.09 17.53 1.10
N GLU A 54 0.20 16.30 1.55
CA GLU A 54 1.50 15.93 2.13
C GLU A 54 2.62 16.03 1.09
N ALA A 55 2.40 15.50 -0.12
CA ALA A 55 3.37 15.54 -1.22
C ALA A 55 3.68 16.97 -1.68
N LEU A 56 2.69 17.87 -1.59
CA LEU A 56 2.84 19.29 -1.89
C LEU A 56 3.42 20.11 -0.73
N GLY A 57 3.58 19.51 0.45
CA GLY A 57 4.06 20.16 1.67
C GLY A 57 3.05 21.15 2.27
N LEU A 58 1.76 20.97 1.99
CA LEU A 58 0.67 21.79 2.52
C LEU A 58 0.15 21.24 3.86
N SER A 59 0.38 19.97 4.17
CA SER A 59 0.13 19.37 5.48
C SER A 59 1.35 18.64 6.01
N LYS A 60 1.52 18.62 7.34
CA LYS A 60 2.49 17.74 7.98
C LYS A 60 1.99 16.31 7.89
N PRO A 61 2.81 15.38 7.37
CA PRO A 61 2.38 14.00 7.25
C PRO A 61 2.10 13.41 8.63
N ALA A 62 1.02 12.64 8.73
CA ALA A 62 0.80 11.82 9.90
C ALA A 62 2.01 10.89 10.08
N PRO A 63 2.54 10.71 11.30
CA PRO A 63 3.65 9.79 11.50
C PRO A 63 3.21 8.41 11.01
N LYS A 64 3.80 7.95 9.90
CA LYS A 64 3.49 6.63 9.34
C LYS A 64 3.74 5.63 10.47
N PRO A 65 2.74 4.82 10.86
CA PRO A 65 2.96 3.81 11.89
C PRO A 65 4.13 2.95 11.43
N GLU A 66 5.12 2.77 12.32
CA GLU A 66 6.32 1.99 12.00
C GLU A 66 5.89 0.70 11.29
N PRO A 67 6.56 0.33 10.18
CA PRO A 67 6.17 -0.83 9.41
C PRO A 67 6.14 -2.06 10.32
N LYS A 68 4.93 -2.42 10.75
CA LYS A 68 4.68 -3.60 11.56
C LYS A 68 5.18 -4.77 10.73
N LYS A 69 6.23 -5.43 11.22
CA LYS A 69 6.84 -6.60 10.58
C LYS A 69 5.74 -7.50 10.05
N ARG A 70 5.67 -7.63 8.72
CA ARG A 70 4.69 -8.47 8.06
C ARG A 70 5.04 -9.92 8.41
N GLY A 71 4.23 -10.52 9.28
CA GLY A 71 4.34 -11.93 9.62
C GLY A 71 3.52 -12.29 10.85
N ARG A 72 2.74 -13.38 10.75
CA ARG A 72 2.38 -14.16 11.94
C ARG A 72 3.69 -14.60 12.59
N LYS A 73 3.82 -14.45 13.91
CA LYS A 73 4.89 -15.16 14.64
C LYS A 73 4.78 -16.65 14.23
N PRO A 74 5.86 -17.29 13.75
CA PRO A 74 5.82 -18.71 13.46
C PRO A 74 5.38 -19.42 14.73
N LYS A 75 4.38 -20.32 14.61
CA LYS A 75 4.00 -21.21 15.72
C LYS A 75 5.28 -21.89 16.22
N PRO A 76 5.54 -21.93 17.54
CA PRO A 76 6.58 -22.78 18.08
C PRO A 76 6.38 -24.19 17.51
N LYS A 77 7.39 -24.71 16.82
CA LYS A 77 7.42 -26.13 16.48
C LYS A 77 7.80 -26.82 17.78
N ASP A 78 6.79 -27.15 18.58
CA ASP A 78 6.97 -28.16 19.61
C ASP A 78 7.49 -29.40 18.88
N GLN A 79 8.72 -29.75 19.21
CA GLN A 79 9.38 -30.91 18.66
C GLN A 79 8.55 -32.14 19.05
N VAL A 80 8.57 -33.14 18.16
CA VAL A 80 8.13 -34.51 18.40
C VAL A 80 6.63 -34.77 18.24
N GLU A 81 6.13 -34.65 17.02
CA GLU A 81 5.29 -35.70 16.43
C GLU A 81 5.71 -35.82 14.96
N ILE A 82 6.70 -36.68 14.69
CA ILE A 82 7.09 -37.05 13.32
C ILE A 82 5.93 -37.88 12.76
N LYS A 83 4.86 -37.21 12.32
CA LYS A 83 3.81 -37.87 11.54
C LYS A 83 4.46 -38.33 10.24
N PRO A 84 4.31 -39.61 9.85
CA PRO A 84 4.93 -40.13 8.65
C PRO A 84 4.48 -39.30 7.45
N LYS A 85 5.44 -38.99 6.57
CA LYS A 85 5.18 -38.21 5.36
C LYS A 85 4.10 -38.92 4.56
N ARG A 86 3.05 -38.20 4.19
CA ARG A 86 1.92 -38.79 3.45
C ARG A 86 2.45 -39.55 2.23
N PRO A 87 1.92 -40.74 1.93
CA PRO A 87 2.37 -41.51 0.79
C PRO A 87 2.24 -40.65 -0.47
N ARG A 88 3.21 -40.80 -1.38
CA ARG A 88 3.14 -40.14 -2.69
C ARG A 88 1.80 -40.56 -3.32
N GLY A 89 1.07 -39.56 -3.85
CA GLY A 89 -0.16 -39.81 -4.60
C GLY A 89 0.11 -40.62 -5.86
N ARG A 90 -0.94 -40.78 -6.68
CA ARG A 90 -0.88 -41.57 -7.92
C ARG A 90 0.41 -41.30 -8.71
N PRO A 91 1.14 -42.35 -9.16
CA PRO A 91 2.33 -42.19 -9.96
C PRO A 91 2.06 -41.27 -11.16
N ARG A 92 2.98 -40.34 -11.42
CA ARG A 92 2.89 -39.48 -12.59
C ARG A 92 3.16 -40.34 -13.82
N LYS A 93 2.29 -40.24 -14.83
CA LYS A 93 2.45 -40.95 -16.11
C LYS A 93 3.79 -40.51 -16.74
N GLU A 94 4.68 -41.47 -16.99
CA GLU A 94 5.90 -41.24 -17.78
C GLU A 94 5.48 -40.77 -19.18
N ALA A 95 6.04 -39.66 -19.64
CA ALA A 95 5.91 -39.26 -21.03
C ALA A 95 6.96 -40.06 -21.83
N ASN A 96 6.53 -41.03 -22.63
CA ASN A 96 7.42 -41.74 -23.57
C ASN A 96 8.15 -40.70 -24.44
N PRO A 97 9.50 -40.70 -24.46
CA PRO A 97 10.22 -39.96 -25.48
C PRO A 97 10.16 -40.74 -26.81
N SER A 98 9.76 -40.05 -27.88
CA SER A 98 10.09 -40.36 -29.28
C SER A 98 9.55 -41.70 -29.82
N ALA A 99 8.39 -41.74 -30.49
CA ALA A 99 8.27 -41.47 -31.93
C ALA A 99 9.58 -41.15 -32.66
N GLY A 100 10.06 -42.11 -33.45
CA GLY A 100 10.93 -41.90 -34.61
C GLY A 100 12.42 -41.87 -34.32
N ASN A 101 13.10 -42.99 -34.59
CA ASN A 101 14.35 -42.99 -35.34
C ASN A 101 14.57 -44.38 -35.99
N LEU A 102 14.56 -44.34 -37.32
CA LEU A 102 15.08 -45.27 -38.35
C LEU A 102 14.87 -46.79 -38.18
#